data_AF-A0A2N0BJ29-F1
#
_entry.id   AF-A0A2N0BJ29-F1
#
_cell.length_a   1.000
_cell.length_b   1.000
_cell.length_c   1.000
_cell.angle_alpha   90.00
_cell.angle_beta   90.00
_cell.angle_gamma   90.00
#
_symmetry.space_group_name_H-M   'P 1'
#
loop_
_entity.id
_entity.type
_entity.pdbx_description
1 polymer ?
#
loop_
_entity_poly.entity_id
_entity_poly.type
_entity_poly.pdbx_seq_one_letter_code
_entity_poly.pdbx_strand_id
1 'polypeptide(L)'
;MQDKPTSTDLLDAIQDFLMKEVLPQFKDKDLLSYKTLVSWNMLGVVSREIRSGEELLDRELQRLSSLLKKDAVVPSSLNGKKLLVSEWNRELRDRIRKEKLSFENPEYWNHVKETVREKVEITNPRFTTES
;
A
#
# COMPACT_ATOMS: atom_id res chain seq x y z
N MET A 1 11.56 7.56 28.37
CA MET A 1 11.48 7.49 26.91
C MET A 1 12.28 6.26 26.51
N GLN A 2 11.63 5.22 25.99
CA GLN A 2 12.34 4.00 25.57
C GLN A 2 12.59 4.14 24.07
N ASP A 3 13.81 4.53 23.69
CA ASP A 3 14.25 4.70 22.29
C ASP A 3 14.43 3.31 21.65
N LYS A 4 13.33 2.61 21.41
CA LYS A 4 13.34 1.35 20.66
C LYS A 4 13.19 1.67 19.18
N PRO A 5 14.00 1.05 18.30
CA PRO A 5 13.83 1.20 16.86
C PRO A 5 12.44 0.71 16.46
N THR A 6 11.81 1.43 15.54
CA THR A 6 10.53 1.03 14.95
C THR A 6 10.73 -0.16 14.02
N SER A 7 9.64 -0.87 13.66
CA SER A 7 9.71 -1.95 12.66
C SER A 7 10.33 -1.48 11.35
N THR A 8 10.04 -0.23 10.94
CA THR A 8 10.61 0.34 9.71
C THR A 8 12.10 0.62 9.85
N ASP A 9 12.58 1.06 11.02
CA ASP A 9 14.02 1.26 11.24
C ASP A 9 14.78 -0.07 11.18
N LEU A 10 14.17 -1.15 11.69
CA LEU A 10 14.74 -2.50 11.61
C LEU A 10 14.78 -3.00 10.16
N LEU A 11 13.71 -2.80 9.38
CA LEU A 11 13.67 -3.18 7.96
C LEU A 11 14.70 -2.41 7.13
N ASP A 12 14.88 -1.12 7.43
CA ASP A 12 15.86 -0.26 6.75
C ASP A 12 17.30 -0.69 7.09
N ALA A 13 17.58 -1.07 8.34
CA ALA A 13 18.88 -1.62 8.75
C ALA A 13 19.19 -2.97 8.05
N ILE A 14 18.19 -3.85 7.91
CA ILE A 14 18.36 -5.13 7.18
C ILE A 14 18.61 -4.88 5.69
N GLN A 15 17.88 -3.93 5.08
CA GLN A 15 18.12 -3.54 3.69
C GLN A 15 19.56 -3.05 3.48
N ASP A 16 20.07 -2.22 4.39
CA ASP A 16 21.44 -1.73 4.36
C ASP A 16 22.46 -2.86 4.47
N PHE A 17 22.26 -3.81 5.39
CA PHE A 17 23.10 -4.99 5.52
C PHE A 17 23.12 -5.84 4.23
N LEU A 18 21.94 -6.08 3.64
CA LEU A 18 21.84 -6.85 2.39
C LEU A 18 22.63 -6.20 1.25
N MET A 19 22.58 -4.88 1.14
CA MET A 19 23.25 -4.16 0.04
C MET A 19 24.75 -3.95 0.29
N LYS A 20 25.14 -3.58 1.51
CA LYS A 20 26.50 -3.18 1.84
C LYS A 20 27.40 -4.36 2.16
N GLU A 21 26.85 -5.43 2.75
CA GLU A 21 27.64 -6.55 3.25
C GLU A 21 27.36 -7.86 2.51
N VAL A 22 26.09 -8.18 2.21
CA VAL A 22 25.72 -9.47 1.60
C VAL A 22 25.90 -9.48 0.09
N LEU A 23 25.33 -8.52 -0.63
CA LEU A 23 25.38 -8.48 -2.10
C LEU A 23 26.82 -8.52 -2.65
N PRO A 24 27.82 -7.82 -2.07
CA PRO A 24 29.20 -7.90 -2.55
C PRO A 24 29.85 -9.29 -2.47
N GLN A 25 29.31 -10.22 -1.66
CA GLN A 25 29.81 -11.60 -1.54
C GLN A 25 29.34 -12.49 -2.70
N PHE A 26 28.39 -12.03 -3.53
CA PHE A 26 27.77 -12.80 -4.60
C PHE A 26 28.09 -12.27 -6.01
N LYS A 27 29.15 -11.47 -6.17
CA LYS A 27 29.52 -10.84 -7.45
C LYS A 27 29.58 -11.82 -8.64
N ASP A 28 30.02 -13.05 -8.40
CA ASP A 28 30.14 -14.09 -9.43
C ASP A 28 28.98 -15.11 -9.42
N LYS A 29 27.90 -14.83 -8.67
CA LYS A 29 26.76 -15.73 -8.46
C LYS A 29 25.44 -15.01 -8.79
N ASP A 30 25.17 -14.87 -10.08
CA ASP A 30 24.01 -14.12 -10.61
C ASP A 30 22.69 -14.44 -9.92
N LEU A 31 22.37 -15.73 -9.73
CA LEU A 31 21.12 -16.15 -9.10
C LEU A 31 21.01 -15.69 -7.64
N LEU A 32 22.11 -15.70 -6.88
CA LEU A 32 22.12 -15.24 -5.49
C LEU A 32 22.08 -13.72 -5.42
N SER A 33 22.82 -13.02 -6.28
CA SER A 33 22.75 -11.56 -6.41
C SER A 33 21.34 -11.09 -6.71
N TYR A 34 20.67 -11.75 -7.67
CA TYR A 34 19.27 -11.48 -7.99
C TYR A 34 18.35 -11.70 -6.78
N LYS A 35 18.46 -12.84 -6.08
CA LYS A 35 17.63 -13.12 -4.90
C LYS A 35 17.85 -12.10 -3.78
N THR A 36 19.08 -11.62 -3.58
CA THR A 36 19.38 -10.57 -2.60
C THR A 36 18.70 -9.25 -2.96
N LEU A 37 18.77 -8.84 -4.23
CA LEU A 37 18.09 -7.62 -4.72
C LEU A 37 16.56 -7.72 -4.60
N VAL A 38 15.98 -8.88 -4.90
CA VAL A 38 14.55 -9.13 -4.71
C VAL A 38 14.18 -9.02 -3.24
N SER A 39 14.91 -9.68 -2.35
CA SER A 39 14.68 -9.59 -0.90
C SER A 39 14.77 -8.16 -0.39
N TRP A 40 15.81 -7.41 -0.80
CA TRP A 40 15.97 -6.00 -0.48
C TRP A 40 14.76 -5.18 -0.92
N ASN A 41 14.30 -5.37 -2.16
CA ASN A 41 13.12 -4.68 -2.69
C ASN A 41 11.84 -5.00 -1.90
N MET A 42 11.61 -6.28 -1.57
CA MET A 42 10.44 -6.70 -0.78
C MET A 42 10.43 -6.07 0.61
N LEU A 43 11.58 -5.97 1.29
CA LEU A 43 11.68 -5.27 2.57
C LEU A 43 11.32 -3.79 2.43
N GLY A 44 11.77 -3.14 1.35
CA GLY A 44 11.39 -1.77 1.04
C GLY A 44 9.89 -1.60 0.80
N VAL A 45 9.24 -2.56 0.13
CA VAL A 45 7.77 -2.57 -0.05
C VAL A 45 7.06 -2.66 1.30
N VAL A 46 7.47 -3.58 2.17
CA VAL A 46 6.88 -3.73 3.51
C VAL A 46 7.09 -2.47 4.36
N SER A 47 8.29 -1.84 4.30
CA SER A 47 8.57 -0.60 5.01
C SER A 47 7.62 0.52 4.56
N ARG A 48 7.40 0.69 3.25
CA ARG A 48 6.43 1.67 2.72
C ARG A 48 4.98 1.34 3.10
N GLU A 49 4.58 0.07 3.07
CA GLU A 49 3.26 -0.35 3.50
C GLU A 49 2.99 0.01 4.97
N ILE A 50 3.98 -0.17 5.85
CA ILE A 50 3.86 0.21 7.27
C ILE A 50 3.77 1.74 7.42
N ARG A 51 4.60 2.50 6.69
CA ARG A 51 4.64 3.98 6.82
C ARG A 51 3.38 4.65 6.29
N SER A 52 2.85 4.18 5.16
CA SER A 52 1.75 4.86 4.44
C SER A 52 0.41 4.13 4.57
N GLY A 53 0.38 2.86 4.95
CA GLY A 53 -0.81 2.02 4.85
C GLY A 53 -2.00 2.53 5.65
N GLU A 54 -1.80 3.08 6.85
CA GLU A 54 -2.89 3.63 7.64
C GLU A 54 -3.47 4.91 7.03
N GLU A 55 -2.62 5.83 6.59
CA GLU A 55 -3.06 7.07 5.93
C GLU A 55 -3.82 6.77 4.62
N LEU A 56 -3.33 5.81 3.82
CA LEU A 56 -4.00 5.37 2.60
C LEU A 56 -5.39 4.79 2.88
N LEU A 57 -5.53 4.00 3.95
CA LEU A 57 -6.83 3.47 4.37
C LEU A 57 -7.78 4.60 4.80
N ASP A 58 -7.29 5.61 5.50
CA ASP A 58 -8.10 6.76 5.92
C ASP A 58 -8.61 7.56 4.71
N ARG A 59 -7.74 7.82 3.73
CA ARG A 59 -8.13 8.48 2.47
C ARG A 59 -9.13 7.64 1.67
N GLU A 60 -8.94 6.33 1.60
CA GLU A 60 -9.87 5.42 0.92
C GLU A 60 -11.24 5.41 1.61
N LEU A 61 -11.28 5.34 2.94
CA LEU A 61 -12.53 5.42 3.71
C LEU A 61 -13.27 6.73 3.49
N GLN A 62 -12.57 7.86 3.42
CA GLN A 62 -13.18 9.16 3.15
C GLN A 62 -13.80 9.23 1.75
N ARG A 63 -13.16 8.63 0.74
CA ARG A 63 -13.72 8.54 -0.62
C ARG A 63 -14.94 7.60 -0.65
N LEU A 64 -14.85 6.46 0.02
CA LEU A 64 -15.93 5.47 0.10
C LEU A 64 -17.16 5.99 0.84
N SER A 65 -16.98 6.70 1.97
CA SER A 65 -18.09 7.30 2.72
C SER A 65 -18.88 8.28 1.85
N SER A 66 -18.17 9.09 1.05
CA SER A 66 -18.77 10.05 0.12
C SER A 66 -19.55 9.35 -1.00
N LEU A 67 -18.99 8.31 -1.62
CA LEU A 67 -19.64 7.56 -2.71
C LEU A 67 -20.87 6.75 -2.25
N LEU A 68 -20.76 6.13 -1.08
CA LEU A 68 -21.83 5.31 -0.49
C LEU A 68 -22.82 6.13 0.34
N LYS A 69 -22.57 7.45 0.52
CA LYS A 69 -23.37 8.36 1.36
C LYS A 69 -23.54 7.83 2.78
N LYS A 70 -22.44 7.39 3.39
CA LYS A 70 -22.41 6.82 4.74
C LYS A 70 -21.70 7.76 5.71
N ASP A 71 -22.38 8.11 6.80
CA ASP A 71 -21.74 8.67 7.99
C ASP A 71 -21.50 7.52 8.97
N ALA A 72 -20.27 6.99 8.98
CA ALA A 72 -19.89 5.92 9.89
C ALA A 72 -18.72 6.33 10.77
N VAL A 73 -18.72 5.82 11.99
CA VAL A 73 -17.60 5.97 12.92
C VAL A 73 -16.44 5.13 12.39
N VAL A 74 -15.37 5.79 11.96
CA VAL A 74 -14.14 5.12 11.52
C VAL A 74 -13.46 4.48 12.75
N PRO A 75 -13.17 3.16 12.73
CA PRO A 75 -12.46 2.50 13.81
C PRO A 75 -11.06 3.11 14.02
N SER A 76 -10.63 3.22 15.28
CA SER A 76 -9.28 3.70 15.61
C SER A 76 -8.18 2.66 15.37
N SER A 77 -8.53 1.37 15.31
CA SER A 77 -7.55 0.31 15.08
C SER A 77 -7.32 0.08 13.58
N LEU A 78 -6.06 -0.12 13.19
CA LEU A 78 -5.68 -0.47 11.82
C LEU A 78 -6.47 -1.66 11.28
N ASN A 79 -6.66 -2.69 12.11
CA ASN A 79 -7.41 -3.89 11.71
C ASN A 79 -8.90 -3.59 11.49
N GLY A 80 -9.50 -2.73 12.33
CA GLY A 80 -10.87 -2.25 12.14
C GLY A 80 -11.02 -1.45 10.85
N LYS A 81 -10.09 -0.55 10.54
CA LYS A 81 -10.07 0.20 9.29
C LYS A 81 -10.00 -0.74 8.08
N LYS A 82 -9.11 -1.73 8.10
CA LYS A 82 -8.98 -2.75 7.02
C LYS A 82 -10.30 -3.52 6.78
N LEU A 83 -10.97 -3.94 7.86
CA LEU A 83 -12.26 -4.64 7.76
C LEU A 83 -13.33 -3.73 7.14
N LEU A 84 -13.44 -2.49 7.61
CA LEU A 84 -14.43 -1.53 7.11
C LEU A 84 -14.21 -1.19 5.63
N VAL A 85 -12.96 -0.93 5.21
CA VAL A 85 -12.60 -0.71 3.80
C VAL A 85 -13.00 -1.91 2.95
N SER A 86 -12.71 -3.14 3.41
CA SER A 86 -13.08 -4.36 2.68
C SER A 86 -14.60 -4.52 2.53
N GLU A 87 -15.36 -4.19 3.56
CA GLU A 87 -16.82 -4.22 3.53
C GLU A 87 -17.38 -3.20 2.54
N TRP A 88 -16.92 -1.96 2.60
CA TRP A 88 -17.42 -0.88 1.75
C TRP A 88 -17.01 -1.04 0.29
N ASN A 89 -15.82 -1.57 0.02
CA ASN A 89 -15.43 -1.97 -1.34
C ASN A 89 -16.32 -3.08 -1.90
N ARG A 90 -16.78 -4.01 -1.06
CA ARG A 90 -17.71 -5.07 -1.47
C ARG A 90 -19.05 -4.47 -1.90
N GLU A 91 -19.57 -3.56 -1.09
CA GLU A 91 -20.81 -2.85 -1.39
C GLU A 91 -20.70 -1.97 -2.64
N LEU A 92 -19.62 -1.19 -2.76
CA LEU A 92 -19.36 -0.36 -3.93
C LEU A 92 -19.32 -1.20 -5.21
N ARG A 93 -18.62 -2.34 -5.18
CA ARG A 93 -18.57 -3.28 -6.31
C ARG A 93 -19.97 -3.77 -6.69
N ASP A 94 -20.78 -4.16 -5.71
CA ASP A 94 -22.11 -4.68 -5.96
C ASP A 94 -23.05 -3.59 -6.51
N ARG A 95 -22.88 -2.35 -6.04
CA ARG A 95 -23.55 -1.17 -6.57
C ARG A 95 -23.15 -0.87 -8.03
N ILE A 96 -21.85 -0.83 -8.32
CA ILE A 96 -21.32 -0.65 -9.69
C ILE A 96 -21.93 -1.67 -10.65
N ARG A 97 -22.00 -2.95 -10.24
CA ARG A 97 -22.60 -4.01 -11.07
C ARG A 97 -24.10 -3.83 -11.25
N LYS A 98 -24.83 -3.52 -10.17
CA LYS A 98 -26.29 -3.38 -10.18
C LYS A 98 -26.75 -2.17 -11.02
N GLU A 99 -26.09 -1.03 -10.83
CA GLU A 99 -26.40 0.24 -11.49
C GLU A 99 -25.73 0.35 -12.88
N LYS A 100 -24.92 -0.65 -13.28
CA LYS A 100 -24.14 -0.67 -14.54
C LYS A 100 -23.25 0.56 -14.69
N LEU A 101 -22.66 1.00 -13.58
CA LEU A 101 -21.76 2.16 -13.56
C LEU A 101 -20.48 1.84 -14.33
N SER A 102 -19.94 2.85 -15.01
CA SER A 102 -18.79 2.72 -15.90
C SER A 102 -17.84 3.90 -15.76
N PHE A 103 -16.87 4.01 -16.68
CA PHE A 103 -15.99 5.17 -16.80
C PHE A 103 -16.76 6.48 -17.07
N GLU A 104 -18.02 6.40 -17.52
CA GLU A 104 -18.92 7.54 -17.70
C GLU A 104 -19.42 8.11 -16.37
N ASN A 105 -19.14 7.45 -15.24
CA ASN A 105 -19.42 7.94 -13.90
C ASN A 105 -18.10 8.34 -13.21
N PRO A 106 -17.66 9.61 -13.37
CA PRO A 106 -16.30 10.01 -13.02
C PRO A 106 -15.97 9.82 -11.54
N GLU A 107 -16.94 9.98 -10.64
CA GLU A 107 -16.75 9.82 -9.21
C GLU A 107 -16.34 8.38 -8.83
N TYR A 108 -16.95 7.37 -9.45
CA TYR A 108 -16.61 5.97 -9.20
C TYR A 108 -15.31 5.59 -9.90
N TRP A 109 -15.13 6.05 -11.13
CA TRP A 109 -13.91 5.79 -11.89
C TRP A 109 -12.67 6.39 -11.20
N ASN A 110 -12.77 7.64 -10.75
CA ASN A 110 -11.69 8.31 -10.05
C ASN A 110 -11.33 7.60 -8.75
N HIS A 111 -12.32 7.12 -7.99
CA HIS A 111 -12.05 6.33 -6.80
C HIS A 111 -11.30 5.03 -7.11
N VAL A 112 -11.74 4.25 -8.10
CA VAL A 112 -11.07 3.00 -8.48
C VAL A 112 -9.64 3.27 -8.95
N LYS A 113 -9.46 4.27 -9.82
CA LYS A 113 -8.15 4.67 -10.34
C LYS A 113 -7.20 5.09 -9.20
N GLU A 114 -7.69 5.90 -8.28
CA GLU A 114 -6.91 6.41 -7.17
C GLU A 114 -6.50 5.30 -6.19
N THR A 115 -7.43 4.41 -5.84
CA THR A 115 -7.13 3.26 -4.97
C THR A 115 -6.11 2.31 -5.62
N VAL A 116 -6.14 2.13 -6.94
CA VAL A 116 -5.11 1.35 -7.66
C VAL A 116 -3.77 2.08 -7.67
N ARG A 117 -3.75 3.38 -7.96
CA ARG A 117 -2.54 4.21 -7.92
C ARG A 117 -1.84 4.11 -6.56
N GLU A 118 -2.56 4.35 -5.48
CA GLU A 118 -2.03 4.28 -4.12
C GLU A 118 -1.43 2.89 -3.79
N LYS A 119 -2.07 1.80 -4.24
CA LYS A 119 -1.54 0.44 -4.08
C LYS A 119 -0.27 0.20 -4.89
N VAL A 120 -0.23 0.70 -6.13
CA VAL A 120 0.94 0.56 -7.00
C VAL A 120 2.12 1.36 -6.43
N GLU A 121 1.90 2.56 -5.91
CA GLU A 121 2.94 3.41 -5.30
C GLU A 121 3.69 2.72 -4.15
N ILE A 122 3.00 1.91 -3.34
CA ILE A 122 3.63 1.11 -2.29
C ILE A 122 4.61 0.09 -2.90
N THR A 123 4.17 -0.62 -3.95
CA THR A 123 4.96 -1.68 -4.59
C THR A 123 6.06 -1.13 -5.50
N ASN A 124 5.82 0.01 -6.14
CA ASN A 124 6.70 0.63 -7.12
C ASN A 124 6.81 2.14 -6.83
N PRO A 125 7.83 2.58 -6.08
CA PRO A 125 7.98 3.98 -5.69
C PRO A 125 8.29 4.91 -6.88
N ARG A 126 8.64 4.37 -8.06
CA ARG A 126 8.90 5.18 -9.27
C ARG A 126 7.62 5.57 -10.02
N PHE A 127 6.47 5.01 -9.63
CA PHE A 127 5.21 5.25 -10.31
C PHE A 127 4.74 6.71 -10.27
N THR A 128 5.12 7.49 -9.26
CA THR A 128 4.80 8.91 -9.13
C THR A 128 5.71 9.85 -9.92
N THR A 129 6.82 9.34 -10.47
CA THR A 129 7.81 10.18 -11.17
C THR A 129 7.45 10.38 -12.65
N GLU A 130 6.44 9.67 -13.15
CA GLU A 130 5.86 9.86 -14.48
C GLU A 130 4.56 10.66 -14.35
N SER A 131 4.66 12.00 -14.27
CA SER A 131 3.52 12.92 -14.28
C SER A 131 3.83 14.14 -15.13
#